data_AF-A0AAV4T2F0-F1
#
_entry.id   AF-A0AAV4T2F0-F1
#
_cell.length_a   1.000
_cell.length_b   1.000
_cell.length_c   1.000
_cell.angle_alpha   90.00
_cell.angle_beta   90.00
_cell.angle_gamma   90.00
#
_symmetry.space_group_name_H-M   'P 1'
#
loop_
_entity.id
_entity.type
_entity.pdbx_description
1 polymer ?
#
loop_
_entity_poly.entity_id
_entity_poly.type
_entity_poly.pdbx_seq_one_letter_code
_entity_poly.pdbx_strand_id
1 'polypeptide(L)'
;MSAKDKRSGNLFSGLGKKKDKAKWAHTQRPHSDDFTDQVQNDGENLDHLTDEQINLQFEMMLDDMNLTEENKEPLRNKGMAEKKLLILHMKKTTVKNRLDSPADYISYLSNSDLSVHKLFQCLESLRIALTNNTVSWVQDFGSQGLDKLLQILNLCYGKNAKYERVQHECIKCIKALMNNTVGLKQIFKHPDALNILARSIDSSVPVIMTDAVKLMAAMCLVPPNGHEKALEAITVCGEIEGRERFAPIIRGLETRNETLRIACIQLINALVTSPDDLDFQINDCYDLIRQTIGETPAEADFLSILQHLLCVRDDITVRSAYYRLIEECVSQIVLHKNGCDPDFRHTKRFKIDVEPLIETIIDKSKQEEERVSDELSKKLEEALTAKQESEAKLSQVENRLREYEAIISEVKKGGKLPQLPAGFLANMGSSAPPPPPPPPPPGSGIPPPPPPPPGSNIPPPPLCLGWEYPLHLLCLVWDLHPHLQCLEWEVHLHHHLLQALEV
;
A
#
# COMPACT_ATOMS: atom_id res chain seq x y z
N MET A 1 -47.87 57.89 -6.25
CA MET A 1 -48.87 57.81 -7.35
C MET A 1 -48.12 57.95 -8.67
N SER A 2 -48.46 57.13 -9.69
CA SER A 2 -48.01 57.14 -11.12
C SER A 2 -46.51 57.35 -11.44
N ALA A 3 -45.79 56.41 -12.09
CA ALA A 3 -45.88 56.00 -13.52
C ALA A 3 -45.53 57.17 -14.48
N LYS A 4 -44.70 57.06 -15.53
CA LYS A 4 -44.09 55.93 -16.28
C LYS A 4 -42.94 56.47 -17.20
N ASP A 5 -42.09 55.72 -17.93
CA ASP A 5 -41.84 54.27 -18.07
C ASP A 5 -40.31 53.95 -18.15
N LYS A 6 -39.67 53.83 -19.35
CA LYS A 6 -38.34 53.18 -19.50
C LYS A 6 -37.42 53.63 -20.67
N ARG A 7 -36.10 53.49 -20.38
CA ARG A 7 -34.95 53.10 -21.24
C ARG A 7 -34.29 54.09 -22.23
N SER A 8 -33.20 54.68 -21.75
CA SER A 8 -31.89 54.78 -22.46
C SER A 8 -31.31 53.36 -22.72
N GLY A 9 -30.42 53.07 -23.68
CA GLY A 9 -29.79 53.90 -24.72
C GLY A 9 -28.29 53.55 -24.92
N ASN A 10 -27.84 53.41 -26.18
CA ASN A 10 -26.44 53.44 -26.66
C ASN A 10 -25.45 52.33 -26.18
N LEU A 11 -24.34 51.99 -26.87
CA LEU A 11 -23.93 52.06 -28.30
C LEU A 11 -22.67 51.16 -28.52
N PHE A 12 -22.35 50.87 -29.79
CA PHE A 12 -21.04 50.42 -30.35
C PHE A 12 -20.49 48.98 -30.21
N SER A 13 -20.13 48.42 -31.39
CA SER A 13 -19.18 47.32 -31.69
C SER A 13 -19.52 45.90 -31.15
N GLY A 14 -19.14 44.80 -31.82
CA GLY A 14 -18.52 44.59 -33.14
C GLY A 14 -18.16 43.10 -33.33
N LEU A 15 -18.41 42.53 -34.53
CA LEU A 15 -18.04 41.15 -34.94
C LEU A 15 -18.38 40.00 -33.97
N GLY A 16 -19.64 39.57 -33.93
CA GLY A 16 -20.03 38.29 -33.34
C GLY A 16 -19.80 37.11 -34.30
N LYS A 17 -18.84 36.22 -33.98
CA LYS A 17 -18.60 34.97 -34.73
C LYS A 17 -19.84 34.05 -34.70
N LYS A 18 -20.12 33.35 -35.81
CA LYS A 18 -21.16 32.31 -35.88
C LYS A 18 -20.93 31.27 -34.78
N LYS A 19 -22.00 30.98 -34.02
CA LYS A 19 -22.02 29.93 -33.00
C LYS A 19 -22.82 28.76 -33.56
N ASP A 20 -22.15 27.89 -34.31
CA ASP A 20 -22.78 26.72 -34.92
C ASP A 20 -23.19 25.71 -33.83
N LYS A 21 -24.43 25.86 -33.36
CA LYS A 21 -25.12 24.81 -32.62
C LYS A 21 -25.37 23.66 -33.58
N ALA A 22 -24.55 22.62 -33.51
CA ALA A 22 -24.82 21.34 -34.15
C ALA A 22 -26.17 20.80 -33.64
N LYS A 23 -27.23 21.01 -34.43
CA LYS A 23 -28.53 20.36 -34.23
C LYS A 23 -28.33 18.88 -34.51
N TRP A 24 -28.77 18.03 -33.59
CA TRP A 24 -28.81 16.59 -33.80
C TRP A 24 -29.87 16.31 -34.87
N ALA A 25 -29.43 16.10 -36.10
CA ALA A 25 -30.30 15.78 -37.21
C ALA A 25 -30.90 14.37 -37.00
N HIS A 26 -32.21 14.26 -37.22
CA HIS A 26 -32.93 13.01 -37.15
C HIS A 26 -32.58 12.17 -38.39
N THR A 27 -31.54 11.33 -38.31
CA THR A 27 -31.25 10.34 -39.35
C THR A 27 -32.37 9.31 -39.41
N GLN A 28 -32.86 9.02 -40.61
CA GLN A 28 -33.97 8.09 -40.82
C GLN A 28 -33.62 6.68 -40.32
N ARG A 29 -34.65 5.93 -39.89
CA ARG A 29 -34.54 4.50 -39.63
C ARG A 29 -34.08 3.77 -40.91
N PRO A 30 -33.30 2.68 -40.81
CA PRO A 30 -33.21 1.70 -41.88
C PRO A 30 -34.62 1.23 -42.28
N HIS A 31 -34.83 0.97 -43.57
CA HIS A 31 -36.05 0.32 -44.04
C HIS A 31 -36.12 -1.12 -43.52
N SER A 32 -37.34 -1.63 -43.32
CA SER A 32 -37.60 -3.00 -42.86
C SER A 32 -37.08 -4.09 -43.81
N ASP A 33 -36.86 -3.73 -45.05
CA ASP A 33 -36.75 -4.68 -46.15
C ASP A 33 -35.32 -5.24 -46.23
N ASP A 34 -34.31 -4.35 -46.11
CA ASP A 34 -32.87 -4.67 -45.98
C ASP A 34 -32.55 -5.54 -44.72
N PHE A 35 -33.41 -5.45 -43.70
CA PHE A 35 -33.35 -6.28 -42.49
C PHE A 35 -34.00 -7.66 -42.68
N THR A 36 -34.92 -7.81 -43.63
CA THR A 36 -35.64 -9.07 -43.88
C THR A 36 -34.79 -9.99 -44.77
N ASP A 37 -34.15 -9.43 -45.80
CA ASP A 37 -33.31 -10.19 -46.74
C ASP A 37 -32.08 -10.84 -46.07
N GLN A 38 -31.41 -10.14 -45.13
CA GLN A 38 -30.27 -10.73 -44.40
C GLN A 38 -30.69 -11.89 -43.49
N VAL A 39 -31.84 -11.78 -42.82
CA VAL A 39 -32.35 -12.84 -41.91
C VAL A 39 -32.78 -14.09 -42.68
N GLN A 40 -33.31 -13.92 -43.91
CA GLN A 40 -33.59 -15.04 -44.79
C GLN A 40 -32.29 -15.70 -45.28
N ASN A 41 -31.33 -14.91 -45.76
CA ASN A 41 -30.06 -15.42 -46.31
C ASN A 41 -29.20 -16.17 -45.25
N ASP A 42 -29.08 -15.66 -44.02
CA ASP A 42 -28.36 -16.35 -42.93
C ASP A 42 -29.10 -17.60 -42.42
N GLY A 43 -30.43 -17.64 -42.52
CA GLY A 43 -31.25 -18.80 -42.18
C GLY A 43 -31.12 -19.92 -43.22
N GLU A 44 -31.26 -19.58 -44.50
CA GLU A 44 -31.13 -20.51 -45.63
C GLU A 44 -29.73 -21.15 -45.67
N ASN A 45 -28.68 -20.39 -45.37
CA ASN A 45 -27.30 -20.90 -45.31
C ASN A 45 -27.10 -21.93 -44.17
N LEU A 46 -27.85 -21.84 -43.06
CA LEU A 46 -27.81 -22.83 -41.97
C LEU A 46 -28.63 -24.10 -42.28
N ASP A 47 -29.58 -24.04 -43.21
CA ASP A 47 -30.38 -25.19 -43.63
C ASP A 47 -29.72 -26.05 -44.72
N HIS A 48 -28.65 -25.55 -45.34
CA HIS A 48 -27.80 -26.31 -46.27
C HIS A 48 -26.62 -27.04 -45.63
N LEU A 49 -26.37 -26.85 -44.33
CA LEU A 49 -25.27 -27.51 -43.59
C LEU A 49 -25.67 -28.91 -43.09
N THR A 50 -24.71 -29.83 -43.05
CA THR A 50 -24.89 -31.15 -42.43
C THR A 50 -24.95 -31.05 -40.90
N ASP A 51 -25.54 -32.05 -40.25
CA ASP A 51 -25.60 -32.10 -38.78
C ASP A 51 -24.21 -32.03 -38.12
N GLU A 52 -23.18 -32.61 -38.76
CA GLU A 52 -21.78 -32.49 -38.31
C GLU A 52 -21.26 -31.05 -38.41
N GLN A 53 -21.54 -30.35 -39.51
CA GLN A 53 -21.14 -28.95 -39.70
C GLN A 53 -21.87 -27.99 -38.75
N ILE A 54 -23.16 -28.25 -38.46
CA ILE A 54 -23.95 -27.49 -37.49
C ILE A 54 -23.41 -27.72 -36.08
N ASN A 55 -23.10 -28.96 -35.71
CA ASN A 55 -22.46 -29.24 -34.41
C ASN A 55 -21.08 -28.58 -34.33
N LEU A 56 -20.26 -28.60 -35.38
CA LEU A 56 -18.96 -27.91 -35.39
C LEU A 56 -19.10 -26.38 -35.21
N GLN A 57 -20.04 -25.72 -35.90
CA GLN A 57 -20.31 -24.29 -35.68
C GLN A 57 -20.88 -24.02 -34.28
N PHE A 58 -21.66 -24.94 -33.71
CA PHE A 58 -22.17 -24.85 -32.35
C PHE A 58 -21.04 -24.94 -31.32
N GLU A 59 -20.09 -25.86 -31.49
CA GLU A 59 -18.91 -25.97 -30.63
C GLU A 59 -18.03 -24.72 -30.68
N MET A 60 -17.74 -24.21 -31.88
CA MET A 60 -17.02 -22.94 -32.04
C MET A 60 -17.73 -21.78 -31.32
N MET A 61 -19.06 -21.72 -31.37
CA MET A 61 -19.86 -20.73 -30.64
C MET A 61 -19.77 -20.92 -29.11
N LEU A 62 -19.81 -22.16 -28.60
CA LEU A 62 -19.70 -22.44 -27.16
C LEU A 62 -18.30 -22.11 -26.59
N ASP A 63 -17.24 -22.36 -27.37
CA ASP A 63 -15.87 -21.97 -27.03
C ASP A 63 -15.74 -20.45 -26.99
N ASP A 64 -16.33 -19.75 -27.97
CA ASP A 64 -16.28 -18.29 -28.08
C ASP A 64 -17.14 -17.57 -27.02
N MET A 65 -18.03 -18.29 -26.33
CA MET A 65 -18.82 -17.80 -25.18
C MET A 65 -18.10 -17.95 -23.81
N ASN A 66 -16.85 -18.42 -23.77
CA ASN A 66 -16.05 -18.56 -22.54
C ASN A 66 -16.72 -19.44 -21.45
N LEU A 67 -17.44 -20.49 -21.86
CA LEU A 67 -18.15 -21.40 -20.95
C LEU A 67 -17.23 -22.52 -20.43
N THR A 68 -17.46 -22.97 -19.19
CA THR A 68 -16.84 -24.19 -18.64
C THR A 68 -17.47 -25.45 -19.25
N GLU A 69 -16.76 -26.58 -19.29
CA GLU A 69 -17.30 -27.83 -19.87
C GLU A 69 -18.60 -28.31 -19.20
N GLU A 70 -18.72 -28.17 -17.88
CA GLU A 70 -19.96 -28.43 -17.12
C GLU A 70 -21.15 -27.59 -17.62
N ASN A 71 -20.90 -26.36 -18.05
CA ASN A 71 -21.93 -25.47 -18.62
C ASN A 71 -22.17 -25.73 -20.11
N LYS A 72 -21.20 -26.31 -20.84
CA LYS A 72 -21.37 -26.74 -22.24
C LYS A 72 -22.18 -28.02 -22.34
N GLU A 73 -22.00 -28.99 -21.46
CA GLU A 73 -22.69 -30.29 -21.48
C GLU A 73 -24.23 -30.20 -21.67
N PRO A 74 -25.00 -29.41 -20.89
CA PRO A 74 -26.44 -29.28 -21.10
C PRO A 74 -26.81 -28.60 -22.43
N LEU A 75 -25.90 -27.81 -23.02
CA LEU A 75 -26.07 -27.17 -24.32
C LEU A 75 -25.76 -28.15 -25.47
N ARG A 76 -24.74 -29.01 -25.33
CA ARG A 76 -24.42 -30.10 -26.26
C ARG A 76 -25.61 -31.05 -26.45
N ASN A 77 -26.36 -31.30 -25.37
CA ASN A 77 -27.53 -32.18 -25.32
C ASN A 77 -28.81 -31.59 -25.97
N LYS A 78 -28.77 -30.35 -26.48
CA LYS A 78 -29.91 -29.73 -27.16
C LYS A 78 -30.15 -30.28 -28.57
N GLY A 79 -31.42 -30.28 -29.00
CA GLY A 79 -31.82 -30.68 -30.35
C GLY A 79 -31.31 -29.72 -31.43
N MET A 80 -31.12 -30.22 -32.66
CA MET A 80 -30.49 -29.48 -33.76
C MET A 80 -31.20 -28.16 -34.11
N ALA A 81 -32.53 -28.11 -34.02
CA ALA A 81 -33.30 -26.88 -34.22
C ALA A 81 -32.98 -25.79 -33.17
N GLU A 82 -32.77 -26.18 -31.90
CA GLU A 82 -32.35 -25.25 -30.85
C GLU A 82 -30.91 -24.77 -31.07
N LYS A 83 -30.01 -25.68 -31.48
CA LYS A 83 -28.61 -25.33 -31.81
C LYS A 83 -28.54 -24.32 -32.96
N LYS A 84 -29.28 -24.54 -34.05
CA LYS A 84 -29.42 -23.58 -35.17
C LYS A 84 -29.94 -22.23 -34.69
N LEU A 85 -30.97 -22.22 -33.85
CA LEU A 85 -31.55 -20.98 -33.32
C LEU A 85 -30.55 -20.20 -32.45
N LEU A 86 -29.74 -20.89 -31.64
CA LEU A 86 -28.70 -20.26 -30.81
C LEU A 86 -27.56 -19.66 -31.66
N ILE A 87 -27.09 -20.38 -32.68
CA ILE A 87 -26.08 -19.88 -33.64
C ILE A 87 -26.61 -18.62 -34.35
N LEU A 88 -27.85 -18.67 -34.85
CA LEU A 88 -28.49 -17.53 -35.51
C LEU A 88 -28.71 -16.36 -34.53
N HIS A 89 -29.03 -16.63 -33.27
CA HIS A 89 -29.19 -15.58 -32.25
C HIS A 89 -27.87 -14.90 -31.91
N MET A 90 -26.77 -15.65 -31.73
CA MET A 90 -25.43 -15.08 -31.51
C MET A 90 -24.95 -14.22 -32.68
N LYS A 91 -25.19 -14.68 -33.93
CA LYS A 91 -24.96 -13.88 -35.14
C LYS A 91 -25.85 -12.63 -35.25
N LYS A 92 -26.98 -12.59 -34.53
CA LYS A 92 -27.95 -11.49 -34.53
C LYS A 92 -27.77 -10.51 -33.36
N THR A 93 -27.11 -10.90 -32.27
CA THR A 93 -26.82 -10.01 -31.14
C THR A 93 -25.75 -8.95 -31.44
N THR A 94 -25.00 -9.09 -32.54
CA THR A 94 -23.98 -8.15 -33.05
C THR A 94 -24.54 -7.00 -33.89
N VAL A 95 -25.78 -6.56 -33.65
CA VAL A 95 -26.44 -5.50 -34.43
C VAL A 95 -26.02 -4.09 -33.97
N LYS A 96 -25.19 -3.48 -34.84
CA LYS A 96 -24.50 -2.19 -34.78
C LYS A 96 -25.22 -1.02 -34.07
N ASN A 97 -24.74 -0.67 -32.87
CA ASN A 97 -24.63 0.74 -32.44
C ASN A 97 -23.33 1.37 -33.00
N ARG A 98 -23.09 2.64 -32.66
CA ARG A 98 -21.92 3.44 -33.13
C ARG A 98 -20.57 3.07 -32.50
N LEU A 99 -20.54 2.14 -31.55
CA LEU A 99 -19.38 1.77 -30.73
C LEU A 99 -19.51 0.28 -30.37
N ASP A 100 -19.52 -0.55 -31.41
CA ASP A 100 -19.75 -2.00 -31.29
C ASP A 100 -18.50 -2.82 -31.66
N SER A 101 -17.63 -2.32 -32.54
CA SER A 101 -16.37 -3.00 -32.84
C SER A 101 -15.27 -2.58 -31.85
N PRO A 102 -14.30 -3.47 -31.55
CA PRO A 102 -13.14 -3.10 -30.73
C PRO A 102 -12.36 -1.91 -31.30
N ALA A 103 -12.28 -1.82 -32.63
CA ALA A 103 -11.62 -0.72 -33.34
C ALA A 103 -12.30 0.64 -33.09
N ASP A 104 -13.63 0.68 -32.97
CA ASP A 104 -14.36 1.91 -32.63
C ASP A 104 -13.98 2.41 -31.24
N TYR A 105 -13.85 1.51 -30.26
CA TYR A 105 -13.40 1.84 -28.90
C TYR A 105 -11.96 2.37 -28.90
N ILE A 106 -11.03 1.68 -29.59
CA ILE A 106 -9.63 2.09 -29.69
C ILE A 106 -9.49 3.47 -30.34
N SER A 107 -10.21 3.69 -31.45
CA SER A 107 -10.26 4.96 -32.16
C SER A 107 -10.87 6.08 -31.29
N TYR A 108 -11.98 5.81 -30.62
CA TYR A 108 -12.65 6.78 -29.77
C TYR A 108 -11.77 7.17 -28.57
N LEU A 109 -11.20 6.20 -27.85
CA LEU A 109 -10.31 6.42 -26.71
C LEU A 109 -8.98 7.10 -27.07
N SER A 110 -8.54 7.01 -28.33
CA SER A 110 -7.34 7.71 -28.82
C SER A 110 -7.53 9.22 -29.01
N ASN A 111 -8.76 9.75 -28.92
CA ASN A 111 -9.02 11.18 -29.06
C ASN A 111 -8.60 11.97 -27.81
N SER A 112 -7.54 12.78 -27.94
CA SER A 112 -6.97 13.55 -26.83
C SER A 112 -7.89 14.63 -26.23
N ASP A 113 -8.90 15.09 -26.98
CA ASP A 113 -9.86 16.12 -26.56
C ASP A 113 -11.07 15.58 -25.77
N LEU A 114 -11.02 14.33 -25.30
CA LEU A 114 -12.09 13.73 -24.51
C LEU A 114 -12.21 14.38 -23.12
N SER A 115 -13.42 14.84 -22.79
CA SER A 115 -13.71 15.23 -21.41
C SER A 115 -13.80 14.01 -20.50
N VAL A 116 -13.36 14.15 -19.23
CA VAL A 116 -13.35 13.07 -18.22
C VAL A 116 -14.68 12.31 -18.13
N HIS A 117 -15.81 13.00 -18.31
CA HIS A 117 -17.14 12.38 -18.33
C HIS A 117 -17.37 11.49 -19.56
N LYS A 118 -16.98 11.95 -20.76
CA LYS A 118 -17.09 11.15 -21.99
C LYS A 118 -16.14 9.95 -21.97
N LEU A 119 -14.95 10.14 -21.39
CA LEU A 119 -13.98 9.07 -21.17
C LEU A 119 -14.56 7.99 -20.24
N PHE A 120 -15.11 8.40 -19.08
CA PHE A 120 -15.79 7.50 -18.15
C PHE A 120 -16.94 6.72 -18.82
N GLN A 121 -17.83 7.40 -19.56
CA GLN A 121 -18.93 6.75 -20.27
C GLN A 121 -18.45 5.75 -21.33
N CYS A 122 -17.36 6.04 -22.03
CA CYS A 122 -16.77 5.11 -22.99
C CYS A 122 -16.16 3.88 -22.30
N LEU A 123 -15.49 4.06 -21.15
CA LEU A 123 -14.94 2.95 -20.37
C LEU A 123 -16.03 2.09 -19.74
N GLU A 124 -17.12 2.68 -19.26
CA GLU A 124 -18.28 1.92 -18.77
C GLU A 124 -18.92 1.08 -19.89
N SER A 125 -19.06 1.64 -21.10
CA SER A 125 -19.52 0.91 -22.28
C SER A 125 -18.53 -0.20 -22.68
N LEU A 126 -17.23 0.09 -22.65
CA LEU A 126 -16.16 -0.89 -22.94
C LEU A 126 -16.16 -2.03 -21.92
N ARG A 127 -16.31 -1.75 -20.62
CA ARG A 127 -16.46 -2.79 -19.57
C ARG A 127 -17.61 -3.74 -19.91
N ILE A 128 -18.76 -3.19 -20.32
CA ILE A 128 -19.95 -3.98 -20.67
C ILE A 128 -19.66 -4.84 -21.90
N ALA A 129 -19.05 -4.29 -22.95
CA ALA A 129 -18.64 -5.03 -24.15
C ALA A 129 -17.64 -6.16 -23.81
N LEU A 130 -16.59 -5.86 -23.04
CA LEU A 130 -15.58 -6.84 -22.57
C LEU A 130 -16.15 -7.95 -21.69
N THR A 131 -17.30 -7.71 -21.02
CA THR A 131 -17.94 -8.70 -20.14
C THR A 131 -18.94 -9.58 -20.88
N ASN A 132 -19.65 -9.02 -21.86
CA ASN A 132 -20.81 -9.66 -22.48
C ASN A 132 -20.58 -10.17 -23.91
N ASN A 133 -19.54 -9.68 -24.60
CA ASN A 133 -19.19 -10.15 -25.94
C ASN A 133 -18.30 -11.40 -25.87
N THR A 134 -18.08 -12.00 -27.03
CA THR A 134 -17.32 -13.22 -27.22
C THR A 134 -15.81 -13.07 -26.96
N VAL A 135 -15.12 -14.19 -26.78
CA VAL A 135 -13.65 -14.25 -26.65
C VAL A 135 -12.96 -13.71 -27.90
N SER A 136 -13.52 -13.93 -29.09
CA SER A 136 -13.09 -13.35 -30.37
C SER A 136 -13.14 -11.82 -30.36
N TRP A 137 -14.17 -11.20 -29.78
CA TRP A 137 -14.23 -9.75 -29.61
C TRP A 137 -13.10 -9.23 -28.72
N VAL A 138 -12.77 -9.95 -27.64
CA VAL A 138 -11.62 -9.64 -26.76
C VAL A 138 -10.28 -9.85 -27.47
N GLN A 139 -10.17 -10.87 -28.31
CA GLN A 139 -8.99 -11.11 -29.14
C GLN A 139 -8.75 -9.97 -30.13
N ASP A 140 -9.82 -9.47 -30.77
CA ASP A 140 -9.79 -8.35 -31.71
C ASP A 140 -9.54 -7.00 -31.02
N PHE A 141 -9.94 -6.82 -29.75
CA PHE A 141 -9.52 -5.67 -28.93
C PHE A 141 -8.00 -5.69 -28.69
N GLY A 142 -7.45 -6.88 -28.43
CA GLY A 142 -6.03 -7.16 -28.58
C GLY A 142 -5.09 -6.35 -27.68
N SER A 143 -3.81 -6.38 -28.04
CA SER A 143 -2.79 -5.54 -27.39
C SER A 143 -3.08 -4.06 -27.58
N GLN A 144 -3.47 -3.61 -28.78
CA GLN A 144 -3.72 -2.19 -29.05
C GLN A 144 -4.80 -1.58 -28.14
N GLY A 145 -5.85 -2.33 -27.83
CA GLY A 145 -6.87 -1.93 -26.86
C GLY A 145 -6.35 -1.93 -25.42
N LEU A 146 -5.60 -2.96 -25.03
CA LEU A 146 -4.96 -3.03 -23.72
C LEU A 146 -3.98 -1.87 -23.50
N ASP A 147 -3.11 -1.57 -24.46
CA ASP A 147 -2.15 -0.47 -24.43
C ASP A 147 -2.87 0.88 -24.20
N LYS A 148 -4.00 1.11 -24.86
CA LYS A 148 -4.82 2.32 -24.68
C LYS A 148 -5.46 2.37 -23.30
N LEU A 149 -5.98 1.24 -22.82
CA LEU A 149 -6.56 1.13 -21.48
C LEU A 149 -5.51 1.41 -20.39
N LEU A 150 -4.31 0.87 -20.53
CA LEU A 150 -3.18 1.08 -19.62
C LEU A 150 -2.64 2.51 -19.69
N GLN A 151 -2.58 3.13 -20.87
CA GLN A 151 -2.24 4.56 -21.03
C GLN A 151 -3.22 5.47 -20.29
N ILE A 152 -4.53 5.18 -20.36
CA ILE A 152 -5.56 5.93 -19.63
C ILE A 152 -5.44 5.70 -18.12
N LEU A 153 -5.21 4.46 -17.68
CA LEU A 153 -5.01 4.12 -16.28
C LEU A 153 -3.79 4.87 -15.71
N ASN A 154 -2.66 4.86 -16.41
CA ASN A 154 -1.44 5.57 -16.00
C ASN A 154 -1.64 7.10 -15.94
N LEU A 155 -2.47 7.67 -16.83
CA LEU A 155 -2.84 9.09 -16.80
C LEU A 155 -3.68 9.49 -15.57
N CYS A 156 -4.37 8.53 -14.92
CA CYS A 156 -5.21 8.81 -13.75
C CYS A 156 -4.42 9.00 -12.46
N TYR A 157 -3.22 8.40 -12.34
CA TYR A 157 -2.38 8.56 -11.14
C TYR A 157 -1.97 10.03 -10.95
N GLY A 158 -2.05 10.52 -9.71
CA GLY A 158 -1.75 11.93 -9.39
C GLY A 158 -2.77 12.95 -9.92
N LYS A 159 -4.00 12.53 -10.24
CA LYS A 159 -5.10 13.42 -10.65
C LYS A 159 -6.22 13.48 -9.61
N ASN A 160 -7.04 14.53 -9.68
CA ASN A 160 -8.15 14.79 -8.77
C ASN A 160 -9.23 13.68 -8.84
N ALA A 161 -10.05 13.53 -7.79
CA ALA A 161 -11.12 12.53 -7.59
C ALA A 161 -12.12 12.26 -8.76
N LYS A 162 -12.16 13.08 -9.82
CA LYS A 162 -12.88 12.76 -11.06
C LYS A 162 -12.19 11.65 -11.87
N TYR A 163 -10.86 11.61 -11.82
CA TYR A 163 -10.05 10.57 -12.46
C TYR A 163 -10.00 9.28 -11.65
N GLU A 164 -10.19 9.34 -10.34
CA GLU A 164 -10.36 8.15 -9.48
C GLU A 164 -11.53 7.26 -9.94
N ARG A 165 -12.65 7.87 -10.38
CA ARG A 165 -13.74 7.13 -11.03
C ARG A 165 -13.34 6.50 -12.37
N VAL A 166 -12.52 7.18 -13.16
CA VAL A 166 -11.99 6.68 -14.44
C VAL A 166 -11.02 5.52 -14.20
N GLN A 167 -10.12 5.66 -13.22
CA GLN A 167 -9.19 4.64 -12.74
C GLN A 167 -9.94 3.38 -12.31
N HIS A 168 -10.98 3.49 -11.47
CA HIS A 168 -11.77 2.31 -11.07
C HIS A 168 -12.42 1.63 -12.28
N GLU A 169 -12.91 2.41 -13.24
CA GLU A 169 -13.52 1.87 -14.46
C GLU A 169 -12.49 1.18 -15.38
N CYS A 170 -11.26 1.69 -15.46
CA CYS A 170 -10.15 0.99 -16.11
C CYS A 170 -9.83 -0.33 -15.42
N ILE A 171 -9.79 -0.38 -14.09
CA ILE A 171 -9.55 -1.60 -13.32
C ILE A 171 -10.67 -2.64 -13.54
N LYS A 172 -11.93 -2.22 -13.67
CA LYS A 172 -13.02 -3.12 -14.07
C LYS A 172 -12.90 -3.64 -15.50
N CYS A 173 -12.39 -2.83 -16.44
CA CYS A 173 -12.09 -3.29 -17.80
C CYS A 173 -10.96 -4.34 -17.80
N ILE A 174 -9.89 -4.12 -17.03
CA ILE A 174 -8.80 -5.10 -16.84
C ILE A 174 -9.34 -6.40 -16.22
N LYS A 175 -10.23 -6.30 -15.21
CA LYS A 175 -10.92 -7.44 -14.61
C LYS A 175 -11.77 -8.23 -15.61
N ALA A 176 -12.48 -7.54 -16.52
CA ALA A 176 -13.25 -8.19 -17.58
C ALA A 176 -12.33 -8.89 -18.60
N LEU A 177 -11.20 -8.28 -18.98
CA LEU A 177 -10.17 -8.90 -19.82
C LEU A 177 -9.58 -10.16 -19.17
N MET A 178 -9.27 -10.13 -17.87
CA MET A 178 -8.72 -11.28 -17.15
C MET A 178 -9.71 -12.42 -16.92
N ASN A 179 -11.02 -12.18 -17.11
CA ASN A 179 -12.06 -13.19 -16.92
C ASN A 179 -12.13 -14.23 -18.06
N ASN A 180 -11.27 -14.12 -19.08
CA ASN A 180 -11.09 -15.11 -20.14
C ASN A 180 -9.60 -15.36 -20.39
N THR A 181 -9.28 -16.53 -20.96
CA THR A 181 -7.88 -16.94 -21.11
C THR A 181 -7.08 -16.11 -22.12
N VAL A 182 -7.73 -15.42 -23.06
CA VAL A 182 -7.07 -14.59 -24.07
C VAL A 182 -6.61 -13.27 -23.45
N GLY A 183 -7.50 -12.52 -22.81
CA GLY A 183 -7.17 -11.26 -22.15
C GLY A 183 -6.22 -11.45 -20.96
N LEU A 184 -6.36 -12.55 -20.20
CA LEU A 184 -5.39 -12.92 -19.16
C LEU A 184 -3.97 -13.13 -19.75
N LYS A 185 -3.85 -13.87 -20.86
CA LYS A 185 -2.55 -14.07 -21.55
C LYS A 185 -1.98 -12.78 -22.14
N GLN A 186 -2.82 -11.84 -22.58
CA GLN A 186 -2.37 -10.52 -23.05
C GLN A 186 -1.77 -9.70 -21.90
N ILE A 187 -2.47 -9.62 -20.76
CA ILE A 187 -2.00 -8.91 -19.57
C ILE A 187 -0.72 -9.55 -19.00
N PHE A 188 -0.65 -10.89 -18.94
CA PHE A 188 0.53 -11.62 -18.47
C PHE A 188 1.80 -11.36 -19.31
N LYS A 189 1.62 -11.10 -20.61
CA LYS A 189 2.71 -10.89 -21.57
C LYS A 189 3.09 -9.43 -21.78
N HIS A 190 2.21 -8.49 -21.45
CA HIS A 190 2.46 -7.07 -21.63
C HIS A 190 3.48 -6.58 -20.56
N PRO A 191 4.59 -5.91 -20.95
CA PRO A 191 5.71 -5.59 -20.06
C PRO A 191 5.26 -4.75 -18.84
N ASP A 192 4.56 -3.65 -19.06
CA ASP A 192 4.21 -2.72 -17.98
C ASP A 192 2.85 -2.99 -17.31
N ALA A 193 2.11 -4.04 -17.71
CA ALA A 193 0.70 -4.16 -17.31
C ALA A 193 0.55 -4.40 -15.80
N LEU A 194 1.42 -5.26 -15.24
CA LEU A 194 1.46 -5.53 -13.81
C LEU A 194 2.05 -4.36 -13.02
N ASN A 195 3.08 -3.70 -13.56
CA ASN A 195 3.68 -2.50 -12.95
C ASN A 195 2.65 -1.37 -12.82
N ILE A 196 1.87 -1.11 -13.87
CA ILE A 196 0.77 -0.14 -13.86
C ILE A 196 -0.34 -0.59 -12.90
N LEU A 197 -0.73 -1.88 -12.92
CA LEU A 197 -1.74 -2.40 -11.99
C LEU A 197 -1.33 -2.28 -10.51
N ALA A 198 -0.06 -2.54 -10.18
CA ALA A 198 0.50 -2.46 -8.83
C ALA A 198 0.39 -1.06 -8.22
N ARG A 199 0.48 0.00 -9.04
CA ARG A 199 0.22 1.40 -8.62
C ARG A 199 -1.22 1.66 -8.17
N SER A 200 -2.13 0.73 -8.42
CA SER A 200 -3.52 0.78 -7.92
C SER A 200 -3.67 0.13 -6.53
N ILE A 201 -2.60 -0.46 -5.99
CA ILE A 201 -2.52 -0.94 -4.62
C ILE A 201 -2.22 0.26 -3.72
N ASP A 202 -3.26 1.07 -3.48
CA ASP A 202 -3.21 2.27 -2.66
C ASP A 202 -4.31 2.26 -1.59
N SER A 203 -3.89 2.21 -0.33
CA SER A 203 -4.75 2.28 0.85
C SER A 203 -5.58 3.57 0.94
N SER A 204 -5.21 4.64 0.22
CA SER A 204 -5.99 5.87 0.16
C SER A 204 -7.31 5.72 -0.61
N VAL A 205 -7.40 4.75 -1.53
CA VAL A 205 -8.62 4.43 -2.30
C VAL A 205 -9.01 2.94 -2.12
N PRO A 206 -9.60 2.56 -0.95
CA PRO A 206 -9.86 1.17 -0.59
C PRO A 206 -10.65 0.35 -1.63
N VAL A 207 -11.58 0.99 -2.36
CA VAL A 207 -12.43 0.33 -3.35
C VAL A 207 -11.63 -0.10 -4.59
N ILE A 208 -10.72 0.76 -5.06
CA ILE A 208 -9.84 0.44 -6.21
C ILE A 208 -8.80 -0.57 -5.78
N MET A 209 -8.18 -0.37 -4.62
CA MET A 209 -7.21 -1.30 -4.04
C MET A 209 -7.79 -2.71 -3.89
N THR A 210 -9.05 -2.85 -3.45
CA THR A 210 -9.72 -4.14 -3.29
C THR A 210 -9.80 -4.93 -4.60
N ASP A 211 -10.11 -4.28 -5.73
CA ASP A 211 -10.10 -4.95 -7.04
C ASP A 211 -8.65 -5.22 -7.49
N ALA A 212 -7.73 -4.26 -7.31
CA ALA A 212 -6.33 -4.38 -7.73
C ALA A 212 -5.59 -5.54 -7.03
N VAL A 213 -5.71 -5.68 -5.71
CA VAL A 213 -5.05 -6.78 -4.96
C VAL A 213 -5.67 -8.15 -5.29
N LYS A 214 -6.97 -8.22 -5.61
CA LYS A 214 -7.61 -9.47 -6.07
C LYS A 214 -7.12 -9.89 -7.45
N LEU A 215 -6.93 -8.93 -8.36
CA LEU A 215 -6.32 -9.20 -9.67
C LEU A 215 -4.87 -9.65 -9.48
N MET A 216 -4.08 -8.96 -8.65
CA MET A 216 -2.69 -9.33 -8.40
C MET A 216 -2.58 -10.73 -7.74
N ALA A 217 -3.44 -11.07 -6.79
CA ALA A 217 -3.48 -12.39 -6.16
C ALA A 217 -3.82 -13.49 -7.18
N ALA A 218 -4.71 -13.21 -8.14
CA ALA A 218 -4.99 -14.12 -9.25
C ALA A 218 -3.78 -14.25 -10.20
N MET A 219 -3.04 -13.17 -10.45
CA MET A 219 -1.82 -13.19 -11.28
C MET A 219 -0.71 -14.06 -10.67
N CYS A 220 -0.55 -14.06 -9.35
CA CYS A 220 0.42 -14.92 -8.66
C CYS A 220 0.23 -16.41 -8.99
N LEU A 221 -1.03 -16.83 -9.23
CA LEU A 221 -1.40 -18.22 -9.53
C LEU A 221 -1.29 -18.59 -11.02
N VAL A 222 -0.83 -17.69 -11.90
CA VAL A 222 -0.72 -17.94 -13.35
C VAL A 222 0.66 -18.49 -13.70
N PRO A 223 0.78 -19.73 -14.20
CA PRO A 223 2.07 -20.28 -14.63
C PRO A 223 2.45 -19.83 -16.06
N PRO A 224 3.75 -19.77 -16.39
CA PRO A 224 4.91 -19.90 -15.49
C PRO A 224 5.28 -18.54 -14.85
N ASN A 225 5.77 -18.56 -13.61
CA ASN A 225 6.38 -17.39 -12.93
C ASN A 225 5.44 -16.18 -12.71
N GLY A 226 4.13 -16.40 -12.59
CA GLY A 226 3.18 -15.31 -12.29
C GLY A 226 3.37 -14.68 -10.91
N HIS A 227 3.80 -15.49 -9.94
CA HIS A 227 4.22 -15.06 -8.60
C HIS A 227 5.39 -14.06 -8.66
N GLU A 228 6.52 -14.46 -9.26
CA GLU A 228 7.72 -13.60 -9.41
C GLU A 228 7.35 -12.25 -10.04
N LYS A 229 6.60 -12.26 -11.16
CA LYS A 229 6.17 -11.05 -11.86
C LYS A 229 5.26 -10.15 -11.05
N ALA A 230 4.34 -10.73 -10.27
CA ALA A 230 3.44 -9.96 -9.43
C ALA A 230 4.22 -9.22 -8.33
N LEU A 231 5.24 -9.88 -7.77
CA LEU A 231 6.08 -9.31 -6.73
C LEU A 231 7.12 -8.33 -7.26
N GLU A 232 7.71 -8.59 -8.43
CA GLU A 232 8.55 -7.63 -9.17
C GLU A 232 7.78 -6.31 -9.36
N ALA A 233 6.53 -6.40 -9.85
CA ALA A 233 5.68 -5.23 -10.06
C ALA A 233 5.34 -4.48 -8.76
N ILE A 234 5.10 -5.18 -7.64
CA ILE A 234 4.91 -4.56 -6.31
C ILE A 234 6.20 -3.88 -5.84
N THR A 235 7.35 -4.51 -6.04
CA THR A 235 8.68 -4.01 -5.62
C THR A 235 9.05 -2.74 -6.40
N VAL A 236 8.96 -2.78 -7.73
CA VAL A 236 9.15 -1.61 -8.62
C VAL A 236 8.18 -0.48 -8.27
N CYS A 237 6.93 -0.78 -7.91
CA CYS A 237 5.98 0.23 -7.44
C CYS A 237 6.38 0.85 -6.09
N GLY A 238 6.97 0.08 -5.17
CA GLY A 238 7.53 0.58 -3.92
C GLY A 238 8.69 1.55 -4.16
N GLU A 239 9.66 1.13 -5.00
CA GLU A 239 10.82 1.94 -5.38
C GLU A 239 10.42 3.27 -6.04
N ILE A 240 9.49 3.25 -7.00
CA ILE A 240 9.00 4.46 -7.70
C ILE A 240 8.34 5.45 -6.73
N GLU A 241 7.68 4.96 -5.68
CA GLU A 241 7.02 5.81 -4.67
C GLU A 241 7.90 6.11 -3.45
N GLY A 242 9.13 5.59 -3.39
CA GLY A 242 10.03 5.77 -2.24
C GLY A 242 9.47 5.16 -0.95
N ARG A 243 8.78 4.02 -1.05
CA ARG A 243 8.10 3.35 0.07
C ARG A 243 8.40 1.86 0.10
N GLU A 244 8.32 1.27 1.29
CA GLU A 244 8.41 -0.18 1.48
C GLU A 244 7.36 -0.95 0.66
N ARG A 245 7.78 -2.06 0.05
CA ARG A 245 7.01 -2.79 -0.99
C ARG A 245 5.66 -3.32 -0.48
N PHE A 246 5.57 -3.76 0.78
CA PHE A 246 4.32 -4.30 1.33
C PHE A 246 3.53 -3.32 2.22
N ALA A 247 4.09 -2.16 2.57
CA ALA A 247 3.42 -1.13 3.37
C ALA A 247 1.98 -0.77 2.92
N PRO A 248 1.65 -0.70 1.61
CA PRO A 248 0.27 -0.43 1.17
C PRO A 248 -0.69 -1.57 1.52
N ILE A 249 -0.24 -2.82 1.43
CA ILE A 249 -1.01 -4.03 1.74
C ILE A 249 -1.26 -4.11 3.26
N ILE A 250 -0.24 -3.80 4.06
CA ILE A 250 -0.30 -3.76 5.53
C ILE A 250 -1.29 -2.68 5.97
N ARG A 251 -1.21 -1.45 5.43
CA ARG A 251 -2.24 -0.41 5.65
C ARG A 251 -3.64 -0.86 5.24
N GLY A 252 -3.76 -1.75 4.25
CA GLY A 252 -5.02 -2.41 3.87
C GLY A 252 -5.60 -3.32 4.95
N LEU A 253 -4.75 -4.06 5.67
CA LEU A 253 -5.12 -4.92 6.82
C LEU A 253 -5.59 -4.12 8.04
N GLU A 254 -4.99 -2.95 8.27
CA GLU A 254 -5.34 -2.04 9.36
C GLU A 254 -6.73 -1.38 9.18
N THR A 255 -7.24 -1.33 7.94
CA THR A 255 -8.54 -0.71 7.68
C THR A 255 -9.70 -1.45 8.38
N ARG A 256 -10.80 -0.71 8.62
CA ARG A 256 -12.08 -1.31 9.06
C ARG A 256 -12.88 -1.96 7.91
N ASN A 257 -12.33 -2.01 6.69
CA ASN A 257 -13.00 -2.58 5.54
C ASN A 257 -12.66 -4.08 5.43
N GLU A 258 -13.54 -4.93 5.97
CA GLU A 258 -13.39 -6.38 5.93
C GLU A 258 -13.14 -6.93 4.52
N THR A 259 -13.77 -6.37 3.49
CA THR A 259 -13.58 -6.82 2.10
C THR A 259 -12.16 -6.54 1.61
N LEU A 260 -11.57 -5.40 2.00
CA LEU A 260 -10.18 -5.08 1.68
C LEU A 260 -9.21 -5.94 2.50
N ARG A 261 -9.46 -6.14 3.80
CA ARG A 261 -8.64 -7.00 4.67
C ARG A 261 -8.54 -8.42 4.11
N ILE A 262 -9.67 -9.04 3.79
CA ILE A 262 -9.74 -10.39 3.19
C ILE A 262 -8.96 -10.43 1.87
N ALA A 263 -9.08 -9.39 1.04
CA ALA A 263 -8.38 -9.30 -0.24
C ALA A 263 -6.85 -9.12 -0.09
N CYS A 264 -6.40 -8.40 0.94
CA CYS A 264 -4.98 -8.26 1.27
C CYS A 264 -4.40 -9.57 1.82
N ILE A 265 -5.12 -10.28 2.70
CA ILE A 265 -4.73 -11.62 3.16
C ILE A 265 -4.67 -12.61 1.99
N GLN A 266 -5.63 -12.54 1.05
CA GLN A 266 -5.63 -13.39 -0.14
C GLN A 266 -4.38 -13.14 -1.01
N LEU A 267 -3.95 -11.88 -1.17
CA LEU A 267 -2.71 -11.55 -1.89
C LEU A 267 -1.46 -12.03 -1.13
N ILE A 268 -1.40 -11.82 0.19
CA ILE A 268 -0.30 -12.33 1.03
C ILE A 268 -0.19 -13.85 0.90
N ASN A 269 -1.29 -14.59 1.02
CA ASN A 269 -1.28 -16.04 0.86
C ASN A 269 -0.81 -16.46 -0.55
N ALA A 270 -1.20 -15.73 -1.60
CA ALA A 270 -0.77 -16.01 -2.96
C ALA A 270 0.71 -15.63 -3.24
N LEU A 271 1.29 -14.71 -2.45
CA LEU A 271 2.72 -14.38 -2.48
C LEU A 271 3.57 -15.35 -1.65
N VAL A 272 3.09 -15.77 -0.47
CA VAL A 272 3.84 -16.64 0.45
C VAL A 272 3.66 -18.13 0.15
N THR A 273 2.65 -18.53 -0.63
CA THR A 273 2.37 -19.95 -0.97
C THR A 273 2.74 -20.31 -2.43
N SER A 274 3.93 -19.88 -2.88
CA SER A 274 4.45 -20.24 -4.22
C SER A 274 5.15 -21.61 -4.17
N PRO A 275 4.76 -22.63 -4.97
CA PRO A 275 5.14 -24.02 -4.74
C PRO A 275 6.64 -24.37 -4.91
N ASP A 276 7.44 -23.49 -5.52
CA ASP A 276 8.73 -23.88 -6.13
C ASP A 276 10.00 -23.36 -5.41
N ASP A 277 9.91 -22.45 -4.43
CA ASP A 277 11.09 -21.95 -3.67
C ASP A 277 10.76 -21.60 -2.20
N LEU A 278 11.22 -22.45 -1.27
CA LEU A 278 11.01 -22.26 0.18
C LEU A 278 11.80 -21.09 0.76
N ASP A 279 13.02 -20.81 0.26
CA ASP A 279 13.86 -19.74 0.79
C ASP A 279 13.23 -18.38 0.41
N PHE A 280 12.65 -18.29 -0.78
CA PHE A 280 11.91 -17.13 -1.23
C PHE A 280 10.65 -16.85 -0.38
N GLN A 281 9.85 -17.89 -0.09
CA GLN A 281 8.67 -17.77 0.80
C GLN A 281 9.05 -17.23 2.18
N ILE A 282 10.15 -17.73 2.76
CA ILE A 282 10.63 -17.33 4.09
C ILE A 282 10.99 -15.85 4.10
N ASN A 283 11.69 -15.36 3.07
CA ASN A 283 12.10 -13.96 2.97
C ASN A 283 10.89 -13.01 2.82
N ASP A 284 9.93 -13.31 1.96
CA ASP A 284 8.71 -12.49 1.80
C ASP A 284 7.86 -12.48 3.08
N CYS A 285 7.73 -13.63 3.75
CA CYS A 285 7.01 -13.74 5.02
C CYS A 285 7.70 -12.94 6.13
N TYR A 286 9.04 -13.01 6.22
CA TYR A 286 9.84 -12.22 7.15
C TYR A 286 9.68 -10.72 6.90
N ASP A 287 9.76 -10.26 5.65
CA ASP A 287 9.57 -8.86 5.28
C ASP A 287 8.17 -8.35 5.64
N LEU A 288 7.12 -9.15 5.36
CA LEU A 288 5.75 -8.83 5.73
C LEU A 288 5.58 -8.69 7.25
N ILE A 289 6.11 -9.62 8.03
CA ILE A 289 6.07 -9.55 9.50
C ILE A 289 6.84 -8.32 9.99
N ARG A 290 8.07 -8.13 9.52
CA ARG A 290 8.93 -6.99 9.88
C ARG A 290 8.28 -5.64 9.59
N GLN A 291 7.68 -5.48 8.41
CA GLN A 291 6.96 -4.25 8.05
C GLN A 291 5.65 -4.06 8.82
N THR A 292 5.05 -5.13 9.36
CA THR A 292 3.82 -5.06 10.18
C THR A 292 4.11 -4.68 11.63
N ILE A 293 5.28 -5.06 12.17
CA ILE A 293 5.68 -4.77 13.57
C ILE A 293 6.64 -3.59 13.72
N GLY A 294 7.26 -3.12 12.63
CA GLY A 294 8.24 -2.06 12.67
C GLY A 294 7.68 -0.77 13.28
N GLU A 295 8.51 -0.06 14.05
CA GLU A 295 8.10 1.13 14.82
C GLU A 295 7.06 0.86 15.93
N THR A 296 6.74 -0.41 16.24
CA THR A 296 5.88 -0.79 17.37
C THR A 296 6.68 -1.42 18.51
N PRO A 297 6.18 -1.41 19.77
CA PRO A 297 6.84 -2.09 20.89
C PRO A 297 7.10 -3.59 20.65
N ALA A 298 6.30 -4.25 19.80
CA ALA A 298 6.44 -5.66 19.47
C ALA A 298 7.71 -5.98 18.65
N GLU A 299 8.40 -4.99 18.09
CA GLU A 299 9.67 -5.18 17.38
C GLU A 299 10.76 -5.79 18.30
N ALA A 300 10.81 -5.35 19.57
CA ALA A 300 11.74 -5.88 20.56
C ALA A 300 11.40 -7.33 20.97
N ASP A 301 10.11 -7.64 21.12
CA ASP A 301 9.64 -8.99 21.43
C ASP A 301 9.89 -9.95 20.26
N PHE A 302 9.68 -9.51 19.01
CA PHE A 302 9.98 -10.33 17.84
C PHE A 302 11.48 -10.59 17.67
N LEU A 303 12.34 -9.59 17.90
CA LEU A 303 13.78 -9.78 17.93
C LEU A 303 14.18 -10.80 19.00
N SER A 304 13.58 -10.73 20.19
CA SER A 304 13.77 -11.72 21.26
C SER A 304 13.35 -13.11 20.80
N ILE A 305 12.19 -13.27 20.15
CA ILE A 305 11.75 -14.56 19.58
C ILE A 305 12.79 -15.11 18.60
N LEU A 306 13.26 -14.31 17.63
CA LEU A 306 14.30 -14.73 16.67
C LEU A 306 15.60 -15.16 17.37
N GLN A 307 16.05 -14.44 18.41
CA GLN A 307 17.21 -14.82 19.21
C GLN A 307 17.01 -16.17 19.92
N HIS A 308 15.82 -16.47 20.42
CA HIS A 308 15.51 -17.77 21.01
C HIS A 308 15.45 -18.90 19.96
N LEU A 309 15.00 -18.63 18.73
CA LEU A 309 15.04 -19.59 17.61
C LEU A 309 16.48 -19.94 17.19
N LEU A 310 17.39 -18.96 17.21
CA LEU A 310 18.82 -19.18 16.97
C LEU A 310 19.49 -20.06 18.04
N CYS A 311 18.93 -20.12 19.26
CA CYS A 311 19.43 -20.97 20.35
C CYS A 311 19.01 -22.46 20.24
N VAL A 312 18.24 -22.85 19.22
CA VAL A 312 17.85 -24.27 19.02
C VAL A 312 19.05 -25.10 18.56
N ARG A 313 19.39 -26.12 19.35
CA ARG A 313 20.59 -26.97 19.20
C ARG A 313 20.82 -27.54 17.79
N ASP A 314 22.09 -27.73 17.45
CA ASP A 314 22.54 -28.09 16.10
C ASP A 314 22.21 -29.51 15.60
N ASP A 315 21.69 -30.43 16.42
CA ASP A 315 21.29 -31.75 15.92
C ASP A 315 20.09 -31.63 14.98
N ILE A 316 20.23 -32.08 13.73
CA ILE A 316 19.22 -31.88 12.67
C ILE A 316 17.86 -32.54 12.98
N THR A 317 17.86 -33.69 13.66
CA THR A 317 16.63 -34.44 13.97
C THR A 317 15.88 -33.82 15.14
N VAL A 318 16.63 -33.43 16.17
CA VAL A 318 16.12 -32.75 17.37
C VAL A 318 15.66 -31.33 17.01
N ARG A 319 16.42 -30.60 16.19
CA ARG A 319 16.07 -29.28 15.67
C ARG A 319 14.72 -29.32 14.94
N SER A 320 14.53 -30.27 14.02
CA SER A 320 13.24 -30.46 13.33
C SER A 320 12.08 -30.72 14.30
N ALA A 321 12.31 -31.49 15.38
CA ALA A 321 11.30 -31.73 16.41
C ALA A 321 10.99 -30.47 17.26
N TYR A 322 12.00 -29.66 17.60
CA TYR A 322 11.80 -28.37 18.28
C TYR A 322 11.03 -27.38 17.41
N TYR A 323 11.41 -27.20 16.15
CA TYR A 323 10.70 -26.29 15.24
C TYR A 323 9.26 -26.74 14.96
N ARG A 324 8.99 -28.04 14.86
CA ARG A 324 7.62 -28.57 14.77
C ARG A 324 6.80 -28.34 16.05
N LEU A 325 7.42 -28.40 17.23
CA LEU A 325 6.75 -28.04 18.49
C LEU A 325 6.45 -26.54 18.57
N ILE A 326 7.39 -25.70 18.12
CA ILE A 326 7.25 -24.24 18.10
C ILE A 326 6.17 -23.81 17.12
N GLU A 327 6.12 -24.40 15.92
CA GLU A 327 5.07 -24.16 14.93
C GLU A 327 3.68 -24.47 15.52
N GLU A 328 3.47 -25.67 16.08
CA GLU A 328 2.20 -26.03 16.75
C GLU A 328 1.83 -25.04 17.87
N CYS A 329 2.81 -24.54 18.65
CA CYS A 329 2.56 -23.49 19.65
C CYS A 329 2.16 -22.14 19.03
N VAL A 330 2.84 -21.69 17.97
CA VAL A 330 2.51 -20.45 17.25
C VAL A 330 1.12 -20.54 16.63
N SER A 331 0.83 -21.65 15.94
CA SER A 331 -0.47 -21.94 15.33
C SER A 331 -1.60 -21.93 16.38
N GLN A 332 -1.42 -22.56 17.55
CA GLN A 332 -2.41 -22.52 18.62
C GLN A 332 -2.62 -21.12 19.24
N ILE A 333 -1.57 -20.32 19.38
CA ILE A 333 -1.64 -18.94 19.91
C ILE A 333 -2.36 -18.01 18.91
N VAL A 334 -1.96 -18.05 17.64
CA VAL A 334 -2.47 -17.15 16.59
C VAL A 334 -3.91 -17.49 16.18
N LEU A 335 -4.27 -18.78 16.14
CA LEU A 335 -5.58 -19.24 15.67
C LEU A 335 -6.65 -19.37 16.77
N HIS A 336 -6.32 -19.02 18.03
CA HIS A 336 -7.03 -19.37 19.27
C HIS A 336 -8.56 -19.20 19.28
N LYS A 337 -9.13 -18.27 18.49
CA LYS A 337 -10.58 -17.97 18.51
C LYS A 337 -11.37 -18.13 17.21
N ASN A 338 -10.73 -18.08 16.03
CA ASN A 338 -11.45 -18.10 14.73
C ASN A 338 -10.75 -18.92 13.63
N GLY A 339 -9.60 -19.55 13.91
CA GLY A 339 -8.87 -20.33 12.91
C GLY A 339 -9.32 -21.78 12.85
N CYS A 340 -9.92 -22.20 11.72
CA CYS A 340 -9.93 -23.61 11.35
C CYS A 340 -8.58 -23.95 10.73
N ASP A 341 -7.64 -24.49 11.52
CA ASP A 341 -6.44 -25.12 10.97
C ASP A 341 -6.87 -26.33 10.10
N PRO A 342 -6.41 -26.38 8.83
CA PRO A 342 -6.86 -27.36 7.85
C PRO A 342 -6.23 -28.76 7.99
N ASP A 343 -5.19 -28.97 8.81
CA ASP A 343 -4.46 -30.25 8.87
C ASP A 343 -4.38 -30.89 10.28
N PHE A 344 -5.45 -30.75 11.07
CA PHE A 344 -5.64 -31.44 12.36
C PHE A 344 -5.79 -32.98 12.24
N ARG A 345 -4.78 -33.68 11.73
CA ARG A 345 -4.80 -35.15 11.62
C ARG A 345 -4.04 -35.88 12.75
N HIS A 346 -3.14 -35.22 13.50
CA HIS A 346 -2.20 -35.96 14.36
C HIS A 346 -1.89 -35.45 15.79
N THR A 347 -2.22 -34.22 16.22
CA THR A 347 -1.71 -33.69 17.51
C THR A 347 -2.72 -33.66 18.68
N LYS A 348 -2.26 -34.04 19.88
CA LYS A 348 -2.98 -33.83 21.15
C LYS A 348 -2.87 -32.35 21.55
N ARG A 349 -3.98 -31.61 21.53
CA ARG A 349 -4.05 -30.20 21.95
C ARG A 349 -3.38 -29.98 23.32
N PHE A 350 -2.39 -29.10 23.37
CA PHE A 350 -1.86 -28.55 24.61
C PHE A 350 -2.82 -27.43 25.04
N LYS A 351 -3.54 -27.61 26.15
CA LYS A 351 -4.53 -26.62 26.60
C LYS A 351 -3.85 -25.44 27.30
N ILE A 352 -3.27 -24.52 26.53
CA ILE A 352 -3.02 -23.16 27.01
C ILE A 352 -4.33 -22.40 26.85
N ASP A 353 -4.83 -21.85 27.95
CA ASP A 353 -5.87 -20.83 27.92
C ASP A 353 -5.16 -19.49 27.68
N VAL A 354 -5.17 -19.01 26.44
CA VAL A 354 -4.34 -17.87 26.02
C VAL A 354 -5.00 -16.55 26.43
N GLU A 355 -6.33 -16.51 26.55
CA GLU A 355 -7.08 -15.30 26.84
C GLU A 355 -6.67 -14.61 28.15
N PRO A 356 -6.63 -15.28 29.32
CA PRO A 356 -6.31 -14.62 30.59
C PRO A 356 -4.85 -14.12 30.62
N LEU A 357 -3.97 -14.75 29.84
CA LEU A 357 -2.57 -14.36 29.69
C LEU A 357 -2.46 -13.09 28.84
N ILE A 358 -3.17 -13.02 27.72
CA ILE A 358 -3.24 -11.81 26.88
C ILE A 358 -3.86 -10.65 27.65
N GLU A 359 -4.99 -10.85 28.34
CA GLU A 359 -5.62 -9.81 29.17
C GLU A 359 -4.64 -9.28 30.24
N THR A 360 -3.94 -10.18 30.94
CA THR A 360 -2.94 -9.78 31.95
C THR A 360 -1.76 -9.00 31.35
N ILE A 361 -1.33 -9.31 30.13
CA ILE A 361 -0.24 -8.59 29.43
C ILE A 361 -0.73 -7.20 28.99
N ILE A 362 -1.93 -7.13 28.38
CA ILE A 362 -2.54 -5.87 27.95
C ILE A 362 -2.74 -4.91 29.13
N ASP A 363 -3.26 -5.39 30.26
CA ASP A 363 -3.50 -4.54 31.42
C ASP A 363 -2.20 -4.08 32.11
N LYS A 364 -1.13 -4.89 32.06
CA LYS A 364 0.21 -4.43 32.47
C LYS A 364 0.76 -3.37 31.53
N SER A 365 0.61 -3.53 30.21
CA SER A 365 1.07 -2.54 29.22
C SER A 365 0.39 -1.19 29.43
N LYS A 366 -0.94 -1.17 29.62
CA LYS A 366 -1.70 0.05 29.92
C LYS A 366 -1.26 0.73 31.21
N GLN A 367 -1.01 -0.03 32.29
CA GLN A 367 -0.55 0.53 33.57
C GLN A 367 0.83 1.17 33.45
N GLU A 368 1.70 0.63 32.59
CA GLU A 368 3.03 1.21 32.35
C GLU A 368 2.93 2.45 31.45
N GLU A 369 2.08 2.44 30.42
CA GLU A 369 1.76 3.64 29.61
C GLU A 369 1.19 4.78 30.46
N GLU A 370 0.27 4.48 31.40
CA GLU A 370 -0.31 5.46 32.33
C GLU A 370 0.77 6.09 33.23
N ARG A 371 1.67 5.26 33.79
CA ARG A 371 2.82 5.75 34.58
C ARG A 371 3.78 6.62 33.78
N VAL A 372 4.12 6.20 32.55
CA VAL A 372 5.02 6.96 31.67
C VAL A 372 4.36 8.28 31.27
N SER A 373 3.05 8.30 31.02
CA SER A 373 2.26 9.50 30.75
C SER A 373 2.27 10.47 31.94
N ASP A 374 2.08 9.97 33.16
CA ASP A 374 2.14 10.79 34.39
C ASP A 374 3.54 11.37 34.62
N GLU A 375 4.60 10.57 34.46
CA GLU A 375 5.98 11.05 34.62
C GLU A 375 6.37 12.07 33.54
N LEU A 376 5.94 11.86 32.29
CA LEU A 376 6.17 12.80 31.19
C LEU A 376 5.39 14.11 31.39
N SER A 377 4.15 14.03 31.87
CA SER A 377 3.33 15.19 32.23
C SER A 377 3.97 16.02 33.34
N LYS A 378 4.50 15.35 34.38
CA LYS A 378 5.26 16.00 35.46
C LYS A 378 6.53 16.69 34.93
N LYS A 379 7.31 16.02 34.09
CA LYS A 379 8.50 16.60 33.44
C LYS A 379 8.16 17.81 32.56
N LEU A 380 7.00 17.79 31.89
CA LEU A 380 6.51 18.91 31.10
C LEU A 380 6.14 20.12 32.00
N GLU A 381 5.49 19.89 33.14
CA GLU A 381 5.16 20.95 34.10
C GLU A 381 6.42 21.56 34.74
N GLU A 382 7.40 20.73 35.12
CA GLU A 382 8.73 21.16 35.60
C GLU A 382 9.48 21.98 34.54
N ALA A 383 9.41 21.58 33.26
CA ALA A 383 10.03 22.33 32.17
C ALA A 383 9.31 23.67 31.88
N LEU A 384 7.97 23.69 31.96
CA LEU A 384 7.17 24.91 31.75
C LEU A 384 7.40 25.94 32.86
N THR A 385 7.49 25.51 34.11
CA THR A 385 7.79 26.39 35.26
C THR A 385 9.22 26.94 35.16
N ALA A 386 10.22 26.10 34.88
CA ALA A 386 11.59 26.56 34.64
C ALA A 386 11.69 27.56 33.47
N LYS A 387 10.93 27.35 32.39
CA LYS A 387 10.83 28.29 31.28
C LYS A 387 10.25 29.63 31.73
N GLN A 388 9.10 29.65 32.41
CA GLN A 388 8.46 30.89 32.90
C GLN A 388 9.39 31.69 33.83
N GLU A 389 10.12 31.02 34.72
CA GLU A 389 11.14 31.67 35.55
C GLU A 389 12.25 32.32 34.72
N SER A 390 12.71 31.64 33.66
CA SER A 390 13.77 32.16 32.79
C SER A 390 13.30 33.37 31.98
N GLU A 391 12.06 33.36 31.47
CA GLU A 391 11.45 34.49 30.76
C GLU A 391 11.23 35.70 31.69
N ALA A 392 10.81 35.48 32.93
CA ALA A 392 10.69 36.53 33.93
C ALA A 392 12.04 37.19 34.27
N LYS A 393 13.09 36.38 34.46
CA LYS A 393 14.47 36.87 34.69
C LYS A 393 14.99 37.64 33.47
N LEU A 394 14.71 37.18 32.26
CA LEU A 394 15.13 37.82 31.01
C LEU A 394 14.43 39.19 30.82
N SER A 395 13.11 39.25 31.01
CA SER A 395 12.35 40.52 31.01
C SER A 395 12.86 41.52 32.06
N GLN A 396 13.23 41.05 33.25
CA GLN A 396 13.85 41.90 34.27
C GLN A 396 15.21 42.48 33.81
N VAL A 397 16.04 41.69 33.14
CA VAL A 397 17.32 42.15 32.58
C VAL A 397 17.11 43.13 31.42
N GLU A 398 16.16 42.87 30.51
CA GLU A 398 15.83 43.78 29.40
C GLU A 398 15.32 45.15 29.86
N ASN A 399 14.48 45.18 30.90
CA ASN A 399 14.00 46.44 31.48
C ASN A 399 15.18 47.26 32.05
N ARG A 400 16.11 46.61 32.78
CA ARG A 400 17.32 47.27 33.29
C ARG A 400 18.25 47.71 32.16
N LEU A 401 18.37 46.94 31.08
CA LEU A 401 19.15 47.34 29.91
C LEU A 401 18.60 48.62 29.29
N ARG A 402 17.27 48.70 29.09
CA ARG A 402 16.58 49.91 28.60
C ARG A 402 16.78 51.13 29.51
N GLU A 403 16.79 50.95 30.84
CA GLU A 403 17.11 52.02 31.79
C GLU A 403 18.56 52.53 31.59
N TYR A 404 19.54 51.62 31.48
CA TYR A 404 20.94 52.01 31.25
C TYR A 404 21.14 52.67 29.87
N GLU A 405 20.49 52.17 28.81
CA GLU A 405 20.56 52.77 27.47
C GLU A 405 19.96 54.18 27.44
N ALA A 406 18.83 54.40 28.14
CA ALA A 406 18.23 55.72 28.28
C ALA A 406 19.22 56.70 28.94
N ILE A 407 19.81 56.32 30.08
CA ILE A 407 20.83 57.11 30.79
C ILE A 407 22.05 57.42 29.90
N ILE A 408 22.55 56.44 29.14
CA ILE A 408 23.66 56.64 28.21
C ILE A 408 23.28 57.61 27.08
N SER A 409 22.03 57.57 26.60
CA SER A 409 21.53 58.49 25.57
C SER A 409 21.41 59.93 26.08
N GLU A 410 21.01 60.12 27.34
CA GLU A 410 20.91 61.40 28.04
C GLU A 410 22.30 62.05 28.16
N VAL A 411 23.28 61.27 28.61
CA VAL A 411 24.69 61.70 28.74
C VAL A 411 25.30 62.03 27.38
N LYS A 412 25.05 61.24 26.33
CA LYS A 412 25.55 61.52 24.97
C LYS A 412 25.00 62.79 24.33
N LYS A 413 23.85 63.32 24.79
CA LYS A 413 23.27 64.58 24.31
C LYS A 413 23.80 65.84 25.02
N GLY A 414 24.76 65.71 25.93
CA GLY A 414 25.42 66.84 26.60
C GLY A 414 24.73 67.33 27.87
N GLY A 415 23.86 66.52 28.48
CA GLY A 415 23.27 66.80 29.79
C GLY A 415 24.28 66.69 30.94
N LYS A 416 24.05 67.43 32.04
CA LYS A 416 24.76 67.20 33.31
C LYS A 416 24.42 65.79 33.84
N LEU A 417 25.40 65.13 34.46
CA LEU A 417 25.19 63.87 35.19
C LEU A 417 24.02 64.01 36.19
N PRO A 418 22.95 63.20 36.07
CA PRO A 418 21.95 63.08 37.12
C PRO A 418 22.57 62.46 38.39
N GLN A 419 22.08 62.84 39.56
CA GLN A 419 22.39 62.07 40.78
C GLN A 419 21.79 60.67 40.64
N LEU A 420 22.61 59.65 40.91
CA LEU A 420 22.17 58.26 41.01
C LEU A 420 21.04 58.15 42.04
N PRO A 421 19.94 57.42 41.75
CA PRO A 421 18.87 57.21 42.72
C PRO A 421 19.38 56.65 44.04
N ALA A 422 18.94 57.25 45.16
CA ALA A 422 19.25 56.77 46.50
C ALA A 422 18.65 55.36 46.69
N GLY A 423 19.50 54.35 46.56
CA GLY A 423 19.11 52.95 46.39
C GLY A 423 20.22 52.12 45.73
N PHE A 424 21.12 52.77 44.98
CA PHE A 424 22.28 52.15 44.31
C PHE A 424 23.22 51.34 45.21
N LEU A 425 23.15 51.51 46.54
CA LEU A 425 23.94 50.76 47.53
C LEU A 425 23.09 49.87 48.47
N ALA A 426 21.76 49.93 48.41
CA ALA A 426 20.88 49.30 49.40
C ALA A 426 20.67 47.78 49.20
N ASN A 427 21.13 47.21 48.08
CA ASN A 427 21.02 45.78 47.79
C ASN A 427 22.37 45.08 47.52
N MET A 428 23.48 45.69 48.00
CA MET A 428 24.80 45.05 48.12
C MET A 428 24.95 44.24 49.43
N GLY A 429 23.83 43.75 49.98
CA GLY A 429 23.78 42.86 51.13
C GLY A 429 23.18 41.50 50.75
N SER A 430 23.97 40.44 50.92
CA SER A 430 23.54 39.02 50.83
C SER A 430 22.97 38.54 49.48
N SER A 431 23.87 38.29 48.52
CA SER A 431 23.87 37.05 47.70
C SER A 431 25.15 36.97 46.87
N ALA A 432 26.22 36.41 47.47
CA ALA A 432 27.38 36.01 46.70
C ALA A 432 26.98 34.83 45.78
N PRO A 433 27.46 34.77 44.53
CA PRO A 433 27.39 33.53 43.76
C PRO A 433 28.24 32.47 44.47
N PRO A 434 27.81 31.19 44.53
CA PRO A 434 28.69 30.13 45.00
C PRO A 434 29.92 30.02 44.08
N PRO A 435 31.12 29.79 44.61
CA PRO A 435 32.33 29.65 43.81
C PRO A 435 32.29 28.38 42.94
N PRO A 436 33.04 28.32 41.83
CA PRO A 436 33.21 27.08 41.08
C PRO A 436 33.87 26.01 41.98
N PRO A 437 33.47 24.73 41.86
CA PRO A 437 34.09 23.66 42.64
C PRO A 437 35.57 23.47 42.24
N PRO A 438 36.47 23.20 43.21
CA PRO A 438 37.89 22.99 42.93
C PRO A 438 38.18 21.64 42.25
N PRO A 439 39.29 21.50 41.51
CA PRO A 439 39.72 20.22 40.96
C PRO A 439 40.14 19.25 42.09
N PRO A 440 39.85 17.94 41.97
CA PRO A 440 40.17 16.97 43.01
C PRO A 440 41.69 16.66 43.09
N PRO A 441 42.29 16.59 44.29
CA PRO A 441 43.66 16.10 44.47
C PRO A 441 43.78 14.59 44.20
N PRO A 442 44.98 14.08 43.86
CA PRO A 442 45.16 12.68 43.48
C PRO A 442 45.17 11.71 44.67
N GLY A 443 44.18 10.82 44.69
CA GLY A 443 44.31 9.40 45.04
C GLY A 443 44.59 8.99 46.50
N SER A 444 43.60 8.33 47.12
CA SER A 444 43.82 7.12 47.95
C SER A 444 42.51 6.43 48.35
N GLY A 445 42.38 5.13 48.08
CA GLY A 445 41.50 4.21 48.82
C GLY A 445 40.01 4.21 48.46
N ILE A 446 39.53 3.10 47.91
CA ILE A 446 38.10 2.77 47.78
C ILE A 446 37.61 2.21 49.14
N PRO A 447 36.60 2.81 49.79
CA PRO A 447 35.82 2.14 50.83
C PRO A 447 34.65 1.33 50.19
N PRO A 448 34.23 0.20 50.79
CA PRO A 448 33.25 -0.71 50.18
C PRO A 448 31.80 -0.17 50.24
N PRO A 449 30.90 -0.67 49.37
CA PRO A 449 29.51 -0.21 49.28
C PRO A 449 28.64 -0.66 50.48
N PRO A 450 27.56 0.10 50.80
CA PRO A 450 26.61 -0.24 51.87
C PRO A 450 25.66 -1.40 51.51
N PRO A 451 25.06 -2.09 52.50
CA PRO A 451 24.25 -3.28 52.29
C PRO A 451 22.81 -3.00 51.78
N PRO A 452 22.18 -3.95 51.05
CA PRO A 452 20.82 -3.84 50.56
C PRO A 452 19.75 -4.04 51.66
N PRO A 453 18.50 -3.56 51.45
CA PRO A 453 17.40 -3.73 52.41
C PRO A 453 16.96 -5.20 52.56
N PRO A 454 16.46 -5.61 53.74
CA PRO A 454 16.24 -7.01 54.05
C PRO A 454 14.91 -7.57 53.48
N GLY A 455 15.00 -8.69 52.76
CA GLY A 455 13.97 -9.74 52.83
C GLY A 455 13.07 -9.97 51.62
N SER A 456 13.62 -10.56 50.55
CA SER A 456 12.85 -11.52 49.73
C SER A 456 13.74 -12.68 49.30
N ASN A 457 13.52 -13.87 49.86
CA ASN A 457 14.29 -15.07 49.56
C ASN A 457 14.05 -15.54 48.13
N ILE A 458 15.06 -15.43 47.26
CA ILE A 458 15.15 -16.14 45.99
C ILE A 458 16.56 -16.79 45.93
N PRO A 459 16.68 -18.12 45.79
CA PRO A 459 17.98 -18.78 45.71
C PRO A 459 18.66 -18.48 44.35
N PRO A 460 20.00 -18.35 44.30
CA PRO A 460 20.71 -18.03 43.07
C PRO A 460 20.79 -19.23 42.10
N PRO A 461 20.85 -18.98 40.78
CA PRO A 461 21.12 -20.03 39.79
C PRO A 461 22.57 -20.54 39.89
N PRO A 462 22.86 -21.77 39.42
CA PRO A 462 24.19 -22.36 39.51
C PRO A 462 25.19 -21.71 38.55
N LEU A 463 26.40 -21.45 39.05
CA LEU A 463 27.54 -21.00 38.24
C LEU A 463 28.00 -22.13 37.29
N CYS A 464 27.90 -21.92 35.99
CA CYS A 464 28.60 -22.74 35.00
C CYS A 464 30.01 -22.18 34.75
N LEU A 465 31.02 -23.04 34.86
CA LEU A 465 32.43 -22.76 34.58
C LEU A 465 32.77 -23.19 33.15
N GLY A 466 33.56 -22.38 32.44
CA GLY A 466 33.88 -22.56 31.02
C GLY A 466 32.70 -22.16 30.11
N TRP A 467 32.89 -21.82 28.84
CA TRP A 467 34.02 -22.08 27.93
C TRP A 467 34.33 -20.84 27.07
N GLU A 468 35.56 -20.73 26.57
CA GLU A 468 36.01 -19.65 25.66
C GLU A 468 35.48 -19.84 24.23
N TYR A 469 34.96 -18.79 23.59
CA TYR A 469 34.84 -18.62 22.12
C TYR A 469 34.74 -17.10 21.78
N PRO A 470 35.05 -16.64 20.53
CA PRO A 470 35.86 -15.43 20.37
C PRO A 470 35.08 -14.14 20.04
N LEU A 471 35.70 -13.01 20.39
CA LEU A 471 35.25 -11.63 20.18
C LEU A 471 35.31 -11.18 18.69
N HIS A 472 34.46 -11.73 17.80
CA HIS A 472 34.44 -11.29 16.39
C HIS A 472 33.07 -11.05 15.75
N LEU A 473 31.97 -11.14 16.52
CA LEU A 473 30.59 -10.91 16.04
C LEU A 473 29.85 -9.76 16.74
N LEU A 474 30.49 -9.06 17.67
CA LEU A 474 29.87 -7.99 18.50
C LEU A 474 30.12 -6.56 17.98
N CYS A 475 30.70 -6.38 16.79
CA CYS A 475 30.99 -5.05 16.20
C CYS A 475 30.09 -4.68 15.01
N LEU A 476 29.01 -5.41 14.74
CA LEU A 476 28.15 -5.21 13.55
C LEU A 476 26.73 -4.72 13.83
N VAL A 477 26.41 -4.31 15.07
CA VAL A 477 25.01 -3.99 15.47
C VAL A 477 24.87 -2.62 16.16
N TRP A 478 25.91 -1.78 16.24
CA TRP A 478 25.87 -0.55 17.08
C TRP A 478 26.21 0.79 16.40
N ASP A 479 26.08 0.92 15.08
CA ASP A 479 26.17 2.24 14.41
C ASP A 479 25.19 2.38 13.24
N LEU A 480 23.94 2.74 13.57
CA LEU A 480 22.92 3.38 12.74
C LEU A 480 21.92 3.97 13.77
N HIS A 481 21.62 5.27 13.89
CA HIS A 481 21.85 6.46 13.07
C HIS A 481 21.83 7.69 14.03
N PRO A 482 22.54 8.81 13.76
CA PRO A 482 21.77 9.96 13.25
C PRO A 482 22.51 10.92 12.30
N HIS A 483 21.91 11.12 11.13
CA HIS A 483 21.80 12.38 10.37
C HIS A 483 23.02 13.30 10.09
N LEU A 484 23.22 13.49 8.77
CA LEU A 484 23.55 14.75 8.06
C LEU A 484 25.03 15.19 7.89
N GLN A 485 25.38 15.22 6.59
CA GLN A 485 26.26 16.15 5.86
C GLN A 485 27.72 15.78 5.51
N CYS A 486 28.08 16.21 4.29
CA CYS A 486 29.38 16.19 3.58
C CYS A 486 29.88 14.79 3.13
N LEU A 487 29.95 14.49 1.83
CA LEU A 487 30.77 15.04 0.71
C LEU A 487 32.21 14.49 0.66
N GLU A 488 32.43 13.68 -0.39
CA GLU A 488 33.71 13.30 -0.99
C GLU A 488 34.65 12.36 -0.18
N TRP A 489 35.63 11.74 -0.87
CA TRP A 489 36.62 10.74 -0.40
C TRP A 489 36.03 9.32 -0.13
N GLU A 490 36.51 8.17 -0.64
CA GLU A 490 37.49 7.75 -1.67
C GLU A 490 37.09 6.32 -2.15
N VAL A 491 36.76 6.03 -3.42
CA VAL A 491 37.64 5.82 -4.59
C VAL A 491 38.79 4.79 -4.44
N HIS A 492 39.24 4.40 -3.24
CA HIS A 492 40.49 3.60 -3.11
C HIS A 492 40.38 2.10 -2.81
N LEU A 493 39.20 1.54 -2.56
CA LEU A 493 39.07 0.10 -2.20
C LEU A 493 38.68 -0.83 -3.36
N HIS A 494 38.26 -0.30 -4.52
CA HIS A 494 37.80 -1.12 -5.65
C HIS A 494 38.93 -1.65 -6.56
N HIS A 495 40.14 -1.09 -6.45
CA HIS A 495 41.27 -1.42 -7.34
C HIS A 495 42.16 -2.57 -6.83
N HIS A 496 41.94 -3.09 -5.62
CA HIS A 496 42.75 -4.18 -5.04
C HIS A 496 42.08 -5.55 -4.98
N LEU A 497 40.75 -5.63 -5.22
CA LEU A 497 40.02 -6.91 -5.23
C LEU A 497 39.87 -7.53 -6.63
N LEU A 498 40.07 -6.77 -7.70
CA LEU A 498 40.03 -7.24 -9.09
C LEU A 498 41.36 -7.88 -9.59
N GLN A 499 42.27 -8.20 -8.68
CA GLN A 499 43.58 -8.82 -9.00
C GLN A 499 43.84 -10.15 -8.27
N ALA A 500 42.81 -10.77 -7.67
CA ALA A 500 42.93 -11.97 -6.83
C ALA A 500 42.10 -13.17 -7.32
N LEU A 501 41.55 -13.13 -8.55
CA LEU A 501 40.74 -14.21 -9.15
C LEU A 501 41.17 -14.57 -10.58
N GLU A 502 42.48 -14.60 -10.84
CA GLU A 502 43.09 -15.32 -11.96
C GLU A 502 43.99 -16.46 -11.45
N VAL A 503 43.40 -17.64 -11.18
CA VAL A 503 44.02 -18.98 -11.25
C VAL A 503 42.96 -19.99 -11.70
#